data_AF-A0A9P7FMH1-F1
#
_entry.id   AF-A0A9P7FMH1-F1
#
_cell.length_a   1.000
_cell.length_b   1.000
_cell.length_c   1.000
_cell.angle_alpha   90.00
_cell.angle_beta   90.00
_cell.angle_gamma   90.00
#
_symmetry.space_group_name_H-M   'P 1'
#
loop_
_entity.id
_entity.type
_entity.pdbx_description
1 polymer ?
#
loop_
_entity_poly.entity_id
_entity_poly.type
_entity_poly.pdbx_seq_one_letter_code
_entity_poly.pdbx_strand_id
1 'polypeptide(L)'
;MARLQECMDKADKEGLTTDSWPTTKALFDELSLQFQVILECDYAYQKIEHLKQGAMKIDDFMVKFEALVTKSGITNLQAINLLEQNINTEIIQALFYQGKQKTVLAEATEEIFQIGCAME
;
A
#
# COMPACT_ATOMS: atom_id res chain seq x y z
N MET A 1 6.30 -20.51 -6.16
CA MET A 1 6.53 -21.17 -4.85
C MET A 1 6.77 -22.67 -4.96
N ALA A 2 5.94 -23.48 -5.66
CA ALA A 2 6.11 -24.94 -5.74
C ALA A 2 7.51 -25.42 -6.24
N ARG A 3 8.09 -24.74 -7.23
CA ARG A 3 9.45 -25.04 -7.74
C ARG A 3 10.58 -24.74 -6.75
N LEU A 4 10.38 -23.79 -5.83
CA LEU A 4 11.38 -23.48 -4.80
C LEU A 4 11.40 -24.58 -3.73
N GLN A 5 10.22 -25.09 -3.34
CA GLN A 5 10.10 -26.22 -2.42
C GLN A 5 10.84 -27.46 -2.95
N GLU A 6 10.62 -27.80 -4.22
CA GLU A 6 11.23 -28.96 -4.87
C GLU A 6 12.77 -28.86 -4.94
N CYS A 7 13.30 -27.65 -5.15
CA CYS A 7 14.75 -27.40 -5.13
C CYS A 7 15.35 -27.53 -3.72
N MET A 8 14.62 -27.12 -2.67
CA MET A 8 15.13 -27.18 -1.29
C MET A 8 15.03 -28.60 -0.69
N ASP A 9 13.96 -29.33 -0.98
CA ASP A 9 13.82 -30.75 -0.58
C ASP A 9 14.94 -31.62 -1.16
N LYS A 10 15.51 -31.19 -2.30
CA LYS A 10 16.66 -31.83 -2.93
C LYS A 10 17.97 -31.50 -2.19
N ALA A 11 18.13 -30.27 -1.71
CA ALA A 11 19.32 -29.84 -0.97
C ALA A 11 19.46 -30.51 0.41
N ASP A 12 18.35 -30.76 1.12
CA ASP A 12 18.36 -31.52 2.39
C ASP A 12 18.83 -32.97 2.20
N LYS A 13 18.37 -33.61 1.12
CA LYS A 13 18.72 -35.00 0.79
C LYS A 13 20.19 -35.16 0.45
N GLU A 14 20.85 -34.08 0.01
CA GLU A 14 22.27 -34.06 -0.34
C GLU A 14 23.20 -33.79 0.87
N GLY A 15 22.65 -33.63 2.10
CA GLY A 15 23.43 -33.62 3.34
C GLY A 15 24.39 -32.43 3.51
N LEU A 16 24.11 -31.31 2.84
CA LEU A 16 25.00 -30.15 2.73
C LEU A 16 24.95 -29.16 3.93
N THR A 17 24.23 -29.48 5.01
CA THR A 17 24.06 -28.54 6.12
C THR A 17 25.07 -28.79 7.25
N THR A 18 26.20 -28.10 7.18
CA THR A 18 27.06 -27.78 8.34
C THR A 18 26.25 -27.04 9.42
N ASP A 19 26.61 -27.24 10.70
CA ASP A 19 25.93 -26.87 11.97
C ASP A 19 25.53 -25.38 12.21
N SER A 20 25.44 -24.56 11.16
CA SER A 20 25.11 -23.13 11.24
C SER A 20 23.86 -22.72 10.43
N TRP A 21 23.29 -23.62 9.62
CA TRP A 21 22.16 -23.28 8.75
C TRP A 21 20.82 -23.75 9.34
N PRO A 22 19.75 -22.92 9.31
CA PRO A 22 18.42 -23.37 9.70
C PRO A 22 17.97 -24.51 8.79
N THR A 23 17.10 -25.40 9.30
CA THR A 23 16.43 -26.41 8.45
C THR A 23 15.77 -25.71 7.26
N THR A 24 15.88 -26.27 6.06
CA THR A 24 15.21 -25.77 4.83
C THR A 24 13.75 -25.39 5.02
N LYS A 25 13.00 -26.16 5.84
CA LYS A 25 11.62 -25.83 6.19
C LYS A 25 11.52 -24.49 6.94
N ALA A 26 12.40 -24.25 7.91
CA ALA A 26 12.43 -22.98 8.64
C ALA A 26 12.75 -21.80 7.70
N LEU A 27 13.67 -22.00 6.75
CA LEU A 27 13.97 -21.00 5.72
C LEU A 27 12.78 -20.76 4.79
N PHE A 28 12.07 -21.82 4.38
CA PHE A 28 10.90 -21.68 3.52
C PHE A 28 9.76 -20.94 4.22
N ASP A 29 9.50 -21.28 5.48
CA ASP A 29 8.46 -20.65 6.28
C ASP A 29 8.78 -19.15 6.50
N GLU A 30 10.03 -18.82 6.82
CA GLU A 30 10.50 -17.43 6.94
C GLU A 30 10.37 -16.67 5.61
N LEU A 31 10.87 -17.25 4.52
CA LEU A 31 10.82 -16.64 3.20
C LEU A 31 9.37 -16.43 2.74
N SER A 32 8.50 -17.41 2.96
CA SER A 32 7.08 -17.32 2.62
C SER A 32 6.39 -16.19 3.39
N LEU A 33 6.70 -16.03 4.67
CA LEU A 33 6.19 -14.94 5.49
C LEU A 33 6.64 -13.57 4.96
N GLN A 34 7.93 -13.43 4.65
CA GLN A 34 8.48 -12.17 4.10
C GLN A 34 7.85 -11.82 2.75
N PHE A 35 7.74 -12.80 1.83
CA PHE A 35 7.09 -12.58 0.54
C PHE A 35 5.62 -12.25 0.67
N GLN A 36 4.90 -12.84 1.63
CA GLN A 36 3.49 -12.50 1.86
C GLN A 36 3.33 -11.02 2.21
N VAL A 37 4.14 -10.51 3.14
CA VAL A 37 4.10 -9.09 3.52
C VAL A 37 4.38 -8.20 2.30
N ILE A 38 5.40 -8.51 1.51
CA ILE A 38 5.74 -7.74 0.30
C ILE A 38 4.58 -7.76 -0.71
N LEU A 39 3.99 -8.94 -0.94
CA LEU A 39 2.85 -9.11 -1.86
C LEU A 39 1.63 -8.31 -1.41
N GLU A 40 1.34 -8.26 -0.11
CA GLU A 40 0.23 -7.49 0.45
C GLU A 40 0.47 -5.97 0.29
N CYS A 41 1.70 -5.50 0.53
CA CYS A 41 2.09 -4.10 0.32
C CYS A 41 1.94 -3.70 -1.16
N ASP A 42 2.49 -4.49 -2.08
CA ASP A 42 2.43 -4.24 -3.53
C ASP A 42 0.98 -4.26 -4.04
N TYR A 43 0.18 -5.21 -3.55
CA TYR A 43 -1.24 -5.28 -3.89
C TYR A 43 -2.00 -4.05 -3.39
N ALA A 44 -1.73 -3.60 -2.16
CA ALA A 44 -2.34 -2.39 -1.63
C ALA A 44 -1.95 -1.16 -2.45
N TYR A 45 -0.68 -1.03 -2.84
CA TYR A 45 -0.22 0.04 -3.73
C TYR A 45 -0.96 0.05 -5.07
N GLN A 46 -1.03 -1.10 -5.76
CA GLN A 46 -1.76 -1.22 -7.03
C GLN A 46 -3.25 -0.87 -6.86
N LYS A 47 -3.86 -1.23 -5.72
CA LYS A 47 -5.24 -0.85 -5.44
C LYS A 47 -5.42 0.66 -5.28
N ILE A 48 -4.44 1.36 -4.68
CA ILE A 48 -4.48 2.82 -4.58
C ILE A 48 -4.38 3.45 -5.97
N GLU A 49 -3.46 3.01 -6.83
CA GLU A 49 -3.29 3.57 -8.18
C GLU A 49 -4.59 3.52 -9.01
N HIS A 50 -5.41 2.48 -8.80
CA HIS A 50 -6.67 2.29 -9.51
C HIS A 50 -7.89 2.80 -8.73
N LEU A 51 -7.73 3.29 -7.51
CA LEU A 51 -8.82 3.84 -6.72
C LEU A 51 -9.13 5.25 -7.24
N LYS A 52 -10.29 5.45 -7.86
CA LYS A 52 -10.78 6.78 -8.26
C LYS A 52 -12.00 7.15 -7.42
N GLN A 53 -12.10 8.42 -7.00
CA GLN A 53 -13.31 8.93 -6.34
C GLN A 53 -14.50 8.80 -7.29
N GLY A 54 -14.40 9.34 -8.51
CA GLY A 54 -15.50 9.26 -9.47
C GLY A 54 -16.80 9.81 -8.88
N ALA A 55 -17.87 9.00 -8.89
CA ALA A 55 -19.15 9.33 -8.28
C ALA A 55 -19.29 8.86 -6.82
N MET A 56 -18.21 8.36 -6.21
CA MET A 56 -18.19 7.96 -4.80
C MET A 56 -18.21 9.21 -3.92
N LYS A 57 -18.97 9.14 -2.82
CA LYS A 57 -18.90 10.15 -1.76
C LYS A 57 -17.49 10.26 -1.19
N ILE A 58 -17.11 11.46 -0.80
CA ILE A 58 -15.78 11.75 -0.29
C ILE A 58 -15.47 10.89 0.94
N ASP A 59 -16.42 10.73 1.87
CA ASP A 59 -16.28 9.88 3.06
C ASP A 59 -15.91 8.43 2.70
N ASP A 60 -16.66 7.84 1.77
CA ASP A 60 -16.45 6.45 1.34
C ASP A 60 -15.11 6.27 0.61
N PHE A 61 -14.70 7.28 -0.14
CA PHE A 61 -13.40 7.28 -0.83
C PHE A 61 -12.25 7.38 0.19
N MET A 62 -12.34 8.32 1.14
CA MET A 62 -11.30 8.57 2.14
C MET A 62 -11.07 7.36 3.03
N VAL A 63 -12.13 6.71 3.51
CA VAL A 63 -12.04 5.48 4.31
C VAL A 63 -11.30 4.38 3.55
N LYS A 64 -11.61 4.19 2.26
CA LYS A 64 -10.94 3.18 1.41
C LYS A 64 -9.48 3.54 1.16
N PHE A 65 -9.21 4.81 0.88
CA PHE A 65 -7.88 5.31 0.59
C PHE A 65 -6.95 5.13 1.81
N GLU A 66 -7.37 5.58 3.00
CA GLU A 66 -6.56 5.50 4.24
C GLU A 66 -6.27 4.05 4.65
N ALA A 67 -7.25 3.16 4.50
CA ALA A 67 -7.07 1.73 4.77
C ALA A 67 -6.03 1.09 3.84
N LEU A 68 -5.98 1.51 2.57
CA LEU A 68 -4.98 1.03 1.62
C LEU A 68 -3.59 1.63 1.89
N VAL A 69 -3.51 2.92 2.23
CA VAL A 69 -2.22 3.58 2.57
C VAL A 69 -1.57 2.92 3.79
N THR A 70 -2.37 2.59 4.80
CA THR A 70 -1.88 1.90 6.01
C THR A 70 -1.30 0.51 5.67
N LYS A 71 -1.83 -0.15 4.64
CA LYS A 71 -1.39 -1.48 4.20
C LYS A 71 -0.24 -1.46 3.20
N SER A 72 -0.07 -0.38 2.44
CA SER A 72 0.92 -0.32 1.36
C SER A 72 2.32 0.05 1.84
N GLY A 73 2.46 0.64 3.04
CA GLY A 73 3.75 1.05 3.58
C GLY A 73 4.42 2.20 2.81
N ILE A 74 3.66 2.94 1.98
CA ILE A 74 4.18 4.06 1.21
C ILE A 74 4.42 5.31 2.06
N THR A 75 5.30 6.19 1.59
CA THR A 75 5.61 7.46 2.27
C THR A 75 4.46 8.46 2.16
N ASN A 76 4.42 9.44 3.08
CA ASN A 76 3.42 10.53 3.04
C ASN A 76 3.39 11.25 1.68
N LEU A 77 4.54 11.54 1.09
CA LEU A 77 4.61 12.24 -0.19
C LEU A 77 4.00 11.41 -1.32
N GLN A 78 4.27 10.10 -1.35
CA GLN A 78 3.67 9.18 -2.32
C GLN A 78 2.16 9.07 -2.12
N ALA A 79 1.70 8.97 -0.87
CA ALA A 79 0.28 8.93 -0.54
C ALA A 79 -0.43 10.23 -0.97
N ILE A 80 0.12 11.41 -0.66
CA ILE A 80 -0.47 12.69 -1.06
C ILE A 80 -0.58 12.79 -2.58
N ASN A 81 0.47 12.44 -3.31
CA ASN A 81 0.44 12.47 -4.78
C ASN A 81 -0.64 11.54 -5.34
N LEU A 82 -0.77 10.33 -4.79
CA LEU A 82 -1.84 9.40 -5.19
C LEU A 82 -3.23 9.93 -4.83
N LEU A 83 -3.38 10.54 -3.65
CA LEU A 83 -4.63 11.15 -3.21
C LEU A 83 -5.08 12.24 -4.20
N GLU A 84 -4.19 13.18 -4.52
CA GLU A 84 -4.47 14.28 -5.45
C GLU A 84 -4.80 13.80 -6.87
N GLN A 85 -4.19 12.72 -7.34
CA GLN A 85 -4.46 12.14 -8.66
C GLN A 85 -5.78 11.33 -8.74
N ASN A 86 -6.30 10.93 -7.59
CA ASN A 86 -7.43 10.00 -7.48
C ASN A 86 -8.74 10.66 -7.09
N ILE A 87 -8.68 11.88 -6.56
CA ILE A 87 -9.82 12.69 -6.20
C ILE A 87 -10.37 13.48 -7.38
N ASN A 88 -11.64 13.88 -7.27
CA ASN A 88 -12.28 14.77 -8.22
C ASN A 88 -11.45 16.06 -8.38
N THR A 89 -11.13 16.39 -9.63
CA THR A 89 -10.32 17.55 -9.98
C THR A 89 -10.87 18.86 -9.41
N GLU A 90 -12.20 18.99 -9.25
CA GLU A 90 -12.82 20.19 -8.68
C GLU A 90 -12.40 20.42 -7.20
N ILE A 91 -12.26 19.34 -6.43
CA ILE A 91 -11.79 19.39 -5.03
C ILE A 91 -10.32 19.83 -4.99
N ILE A 92 -9.48 19.28 -5.89
CA ILE A 92 -8.06 19.66 -5.99
C ILE A 92 -7.90 21.11 -6.42
N GLN A 93 -8.71 21.58 -7.36
CA GLN A 93 -8.72 22.98 -7.78
C GLN A 93 -9.09 23.89 -6.60
N ALA A 94 -10.13 23.55 -5.84
CA ALA A 94 -10.52 24.30 -4.65
C ALA A 94 -9.39 24.31 -3.59
N LEU A 95 -8.72 23.18 -3.36
CA LEU A 95 -7.56 23.08 -2.46
C LEU A 95 -6.43 24.04 -2.88
N PHE A 96 -6.13 24.09 -4.17
CA PHE A 96 -5.12 24.98 -4.74
C PHE A 96 -5.51 26.46 -4.60
N TYR A 97 -6.74 26.83 -4.98
CA TYR A 97 -7.22 28.21 -4.88
C TYR A 97 -7.28 28.72 -3.45
N GLN A 98 -7.54 27.83 -2.48
CA GLN A 98 -7.55 28.17 -1.06
C GLN A 98 -6.14 28.15 -0.43
N GLY A 99 -5.10 27.72 -1.17
CA GLY A 99 -3.72 27.66 -0.66
C GLY A 99 -3.54 26.66 0.50
N LYS A 100 -4.33 25.58 0.51
CA LYS A 100 -4.43 24.62 1.63
C LYS A 100 -3.58 23.36 1.46
N GLN A 101 -2.63 23.36 0.53
CA GLN A 101 -1.76 22.22 0.28
C GLN A 101 -0.91 21.90 1.52
N LYS A 102 -0.76 20.60 1.83
CA LYS A 102 0.00 20.12 3.00
C LYS A 102 1.03 19.09 2.57
N THR A 103 2.11 18.98 3.33
CA THR A 103 3.18 17.98 3.12
C THR A 103 3.04 16.78 4.07
N VAL A 104 2.20 16.90 5.09
CA VAL A 104 1.85 15.83 6.03
C VAL A 104 0.54 15.20 5.59
N LEU A 105 0.53 13.87 5.44
CA LEU A 105 -0.63 13.16 4.89
C LEU A 105 -1.90 13.42 5.70
N ALA A 106 -1.83 13.34 7.03
CA ALA A 106 -2.98 13.54 7.90
C ALA A 106 -3.61 14.94 7.78
N GLU A 107 -2.79 15.96 7.50
CA GLU A 107 -3.30 17.32 7.26
C GLU A 107 -3.88 17.45 5.85
N ALA A 108 -3.25 16.82 4.86
CA ALA A 108 -3.73 16.82 3.49
C ALA A 108 -5.08 16.11 3.36
N THR A 109 -5.25 14.96 4.02
CA THR A 109 -6.52 14.20 4.03
C THR A 109 -7.63 15.02 4.66
N GLU A 110 -7.36 15.70 5.78
CA GLU A 110 -8.34 16.56 6.47
C GLU A 110 -8.79 17.73 5.60
N GLU A 111 -7.88 18.48 4.98
CA GLU A 111 -8.25 19.64 4.15
C GLU A 111 -9.07 19.21 2.92
N ILE A 112 -8.65 18.12 2.27
CA ILE A 112 -9.35 17.54 1.13
C ILE A 112 -10.74 17.04 1.53
N PHE A 113 -10.85 16.38 2.68
CA PHE A 113 -12.12 15.88 3.23
C PHE A 113 -13.08 17.04 3.49
N GLN A 114 -12.63 18.08 4.20
CA GLN A 114 -13.45 19.26 4.49
C GLN A 114 -13.96 19.95 3.22
N ILE A 115 -13.10 20.09 2.21
CA ILE A 115 -13.49 20.68 0.92
C ILE A 115 -14.49 19.78 0.19
N GLY A 116 -14.23 18.47 0.11
CA GLY A 116 -15.15 17.53 -0.55
C GLY A 116 -16.53 17.52 0.12
N CYS A 117 -16.58 17.49 1.45
CA CYS A 117 -17.83 17.55 2.21
C CYS A 117 -18.61 18.85 2.00
N ALA A 118 -17.92 19.96 1.72
CA ALA A 118 -18.57 21.23 1.43
C ALA A 118 -19.11 21.33 -0.02
N MET A 119 -18.64 20.47 -0.91
CA MET A 119 -19.01 20.45 -2.34
C MET A 119 -20.09 19.42 -2.66
N GLU A 120 -20.25 18.39 -1.83
CA GLU A 120 -21.32 17.39 -1.88
C GLU A 120 -22.63 17.86 -1.24
#